data_AF-A0A7S0HAP5-F1
#
_entry.id   AF-A0A7S0HAP5-F1
#
_cell.length_a   1.000
_cell.length_b   1.000
_cell.length_c   1.000
_cell.angle_alpha   90.00
_cell.angle_beta   90.00
_cell.angle_gamma   90.00
#
_symmetry.space_group_name_H-M   'P 1'
#
loop_
_entity.id
_entity.type
_entity.pdbx_description
1 polymer ?
#
loop_
_entity_poly.entity_id
_entity_poly.type
_entity_poly.pdbx_seq_one_letter_code
_entity_poly.pdbx_strand_id
1 'polypeptide(L)'
;RVRSALVGVLDEDRPLGLREVEMLLTARGADCAAVCAAANELRARVAGGGVSYAVVRNINYTNKCMYACTFCAFSKGRKAEELRGPAYELEREEVTRRTAEAWDRGATEVCMQGGIHPSYDGDTYLGFLRAAR
;
A
#
# COMPACT_ATOMS: atom_id res chain seq x y z
N ARG A 1 31.27 -6.78 -6.89
CA ARG A 1 30.49 -7.26 -5.72
C ARG A 1 29.01 -7.23 -6.01
N VAL A 2 28.43 -6.09 -6.44
CA VAL A 2 27.04 -6.00 -6.93
C VAL A 2 26.72 -7.11 -7.94
N ARG A 3 27.50 -7.23 -9.02
CA ARG A 3 27.31 -8.30 -10.02
C ARG A 3 27.29 -9.73 -9.44
N SER A 4 28.12 -10.03 -8.43
CA SER A 4 28.15 -11.37 -7.82
C SER A 4 26.91 -11.64 -6.96
N ALA A 5 26.40 -10.63 -6.25
CA ALA A 5 25.15 -10.75 -5.53
C ALA A 5 23.97 -10.94 -6.50
N LEU A 6 23.94 -10.20 -7.61
CA LEU A 6 22.91 -10.33 -8.64
C LEU A 6 22.93 -11.71 -9.33
N VAL A 7 24.12 -12.25 -9.63
CA VAL A 7 24.27 -13.63 -10.14
C VAL A 7 23.71 -14.66 -9.17
N GLY A 8 24.01 -14.53 -7.86
CA GLY A 8 23.44 -15.44 -6.86
C GLY A 8 21.91 -15.40 -6.81
N VAL A 9 21.31 -14.22 -6.98
CA VAL A 9 19.84 -14.09 -7.02
C VAL A 9 19.25 -14.69 -8.29
N LEU A 10 19.85 -14.42 -9.46
CA LEU A 10 19.29 -14.83 -10.74
C LEU A 10 19.56 -16.32 -11.03
N ASP A 11 20.76 -16.80 -10.79
CA ASP A 11 21.18 -18.11 -11.30
C ASP A 11 21.08 -19.20 -10.24
N GLU A 12 21.13 -18.84 -8.96
CA GLU A 12 21.14 -19.80 -7.83
C GLU A 12 19.86 -19.73 -6.99
N ASP A 13 18.91 -18.83 -7.34
CA ASP A 13 17.72 -18.49 -6.53
C ASP A 13 18.07 -18.23 -5.05
N ARG A 14 19.27 -17.69 -4.82
CA ARG A 14 19.81 -17.53 -3.47
C ARG A 14 19.26 -16.25 -2.84
N PRO A 15 18.70 -16.31 -1.62
CA PRO A 15 18.29 -15.11 -0.92
C PRO A 15 19.48 -14.21 -0.60
N LEU A 16 19.24 -12.90 -0.65
CA LEU A 16 20.23 -11.88 -0.32
C LEU A 16 20.48 -11.83 1.19
N GLY A 17 21.75 -11.81 1.58
CA GLY A 17 22.12 -11.47 2.96
C GLY A 17 21.99 -9.96 3.22
N LEU A 18 21.90 -9.55 4.49
CA LEU A 18 21.73 -8.15 4.89
C LEU A 18 22.74 -7.19 4.22
N ARG A 19 24.03 -7.56 4.21
CA ARG A 19 25.09 -6.74 3.58
C ARG A 19 24.92 -6.61 2.06
N GLU A 20 24.40 -7.64 1.41
CA GLU A 20 24.13 -7.58 -0.03
C GLU A 20 22.94 -6.65 -0.28
N VAL A 21 21.87 -6.75 0.51
CA VAL A 21 20.73 -5.82 0.44
C VAL A 21 21.17 -4.36 0.60
N GLU A 22 21.95 -4.05 1.64
CA GLU A 22 22.48 -2.70 1.87
C GLU A 22 23.31 -2.19 0.68
N MET A 23 24.16 -3.06 0.12
CA MET A 23 24.96 -2.74 -1.06
C MET A 23 24.08 -2.45 -2.29
N LEU A 24 23.02 -3.24 -2.53
CA LEU A 24 22.13 -3.03 -3.67
C LEU A 24 21.29 -1.74 -3.51
N LEU A 25 20.79 -1.45 -2.30
CA LEU A 25 20.02 -0.21 -2.01
C LEU A 25 20.86 1.07 -2.15
N THR A 26 22.17 0.96 -1.95
CA THR A 26 23.12 2.08 -2.06
C THR A 26 23.80 2.15 -3.43
N ALA A 27 23.49 1.25 -4.37
CA ALA A 27 24.05 1.23 -5.72
C ALA A 27 23.76 2.54 -6.47
N ARG A 28 24.72 2.98 -7.29
CA ARG A 28 24.66 4.22 -8.10
C ARG A 28 25.21 3.97 -9.50
N GLY A 29 24.90 4.86 -10.43
CA GLY A 29 25.42 4.79 -11.80
C GLY A 29 25.19 3.43 -12.46
N ALA A 30 26.26 2.85 -13.00
CA ALA A 30 26.19 1.56 -13.71
C ALA A 30 25.73 0.40 -12.83
N ASP A 31 26.03 0.41 -11.52
CA ASP A 31 25.57 -0.62 -10.60
C ASP A 31 24.07 -0.52 -10.35
N CYS A 32 23.50 0.69 -10.28
CA CYS A 32 22.05 0.89 -10.19
C CYS A 32 21.34 0.35 -11.44
N ALA A 33 21.89 0.65 -12.63
CA ALA A 33 21.37 0.10 -13.88
C ALA A 33 21.39 -1.43 -13.90
N ALA A 34 22.46 -2.05 -13.37
CA ALA A 34 22.55 -3.50 -13.24
C ALA A 34 21.49 -4.08 -12.29
N VAL A 35 21.21 -3.41 -11.16
CA VAL A 35 20.12 -3.80 -10.24
C VAL A 35 18.77 -3.72 -10.93
N CYS A 36 18.47 -2.64 -11.65
CA CYS A 36 17.21 -2.50 -12.39
C CYS A 36 17.05 -3.59 -13.47
N ALA A 37 18.12 -3.92 -14.19
CA ALA A 37 18.10 -4.97 -15.20
C ALA A 37 17.82 -6.35 -14.58
N ALA A 38 18.54 -6.70 -13.51
CA ALA A 38 18.32 -7.95 -12.79
C ALA A 38 16.91 -8.03 -12.18
N ALA A 39 16.39 -6.93 -11.61
CA ALA A 39 15.03 -6.87 -11.10
C ALA A 39 13.98 -7.07 -12.20
N ASN A 40 14.19 -6.47 -13.39
CA ASN A 40 13.29 -6.67 -14.52
C ASN A 40 13.31 -8.11 -15.04
N GLU A 41 14.49 -8.73 -15.09
CA GLU A 41 14.64 -10.13 -15.47
C GLU A 41 13.94 -11.06 -14.46
N LEU A 42 14.18 -10.88 -13.16
CA LEU A 42 13.51 -11.65 -12.12
C LEU A 42 11.99 -11.46 -12.18
N ARG A 43 11.51 -10.22 -12.36
CA ARG A 43 10.08 -9.94 -12.59
C ARG A 43 9.55 -10.72 -13.79
N ALA A 44 10.27 -10.74 -14.91
CA ALA A 44 9.84 -11.47 -16.10
C ALA A 44 9.79 -12.98 -15.88
N ARG A 45 10.72 -13.56 -15.12
CA ARG A 45 10.72 -14.99 -14.74
C ARG A 45 9.54 -15.35 -13.82
N VAL A 46 9.23 -14.49 -12.85
CA VAL A 46 8.20 -14.74 -11.83
C VAL A 46 6.79 -14.39 -12.30
N ALA A 47 6.64 -13.25 -12.97
CA ALA A 47 5.34 -12.65 -13.32
C ALA A 47 5.08 -12.57 -14.84
N GLY A 48 6.06 -12.92 -15.69
CA GLY A 48 5.93 -12.83 -17.14
C GLY A 48 5.96 -11.39 -17.68
N GLY A 49 5.56 -11.26 -18.95
CA GLY A 49 5.53 -9.98 -19.67
C GLY A 49 4.22 -9.20 -19.53
N GLY A 50 3.17 -9.82 -18.98
CA GLY A 50 1.87 -9.18 -18.82
C GLY A 50 1.90 -8.06 -17.77
N VAL A 51 1.18 -6.98 -18.03
CA VAL A 51 0.92 -5.92 -17.06
C VAL A 51 -0.57 -5.93 -16.75
N SER A 52 -0.93 -6.30 -15.52
CA SER A 52 -2.32 -6.27 -15.04
C SER A 52 -2.60 -4.99 -14.27
N TYR A 53 -3.87 -4.64 -14.18
CA TYR A 53 -4.37 -3.56 -13.31
C TYR A 53 -5.63 -4.02 -12.60
N ALA A 54 -5.94 -3.37 -11.48
CA ALA A 54 -7.21 -3.53 -10.76
C ALA A 54 -7.89 -2.17 -10.66
N VAL A 55 -9.21 -2.14 -10.88
CA VAL A 55 -10.02 -0.97 -10.58
C VAL A 55 -10.41 -1.07 -9.11
N VAL A 56 -9.83 -0.20 -8.29
CA VAL A 56 -9.99 -0.24 -6.83
C VAL A 56 -10.61 1.06 -6.33
N ARG A 57 -11.57 0.95 -5.41
CA ARG A 57 -12.11 2.11 -4.68
C ARG A 57 -11.53 2.18 -3.27
N ASN A 58 -10.73 3.21 -2.99
CA ASN A 58 -10.37 3.55 -1.63
C ASN A 58 -11.57 4.19 -0.92
N ILE A 59 -12.02 3.58 0.17
CA ILE A 59 -13.06 4.08 1.05
C ILE A 59 -12.41 4.41 2.39
N ASN A 60 -12.11 5.69 2.58
CA ASN A 60 -11.61 6.20 3.85
C ASN A 60 -12.80 6.36 4.81
N TYR A 61 -13.08 5.38 5.67
CA TYR A 61 -14.28 5.39 6.53
C TYR A 61 -14.17 6.34 7.72
N THR A 62 -12.97 6.75 8.11
CA THR A 62 -12.75 7.84 9.07
C THR A 62 -11.36 8.41 8.91
N ASN A 63 -11.18 9.71 9.09
CA ASN A 63 -9.84 10.28 9.27
C ASN A 63 -9.44 10.33 10.75
N LYS A 64 -10.32 10.11 11.74
CA LYS A 64 -10.01 10.20 13.18
C LYS A 64 -8.98 9.15 13.60
N CYS A 65 -7.88 9.58 14.19
CA CYS A 65 -6.79 8.71 14.62
C CYS A 65 -6.31 9.08 16.03
N MET A 66 -5.95 8.08 16.84
CA MET A 66 -5.36 8.30 18.16
C MET A 66 -3.84 8.57 18.14
N TYR A 67 -3.18 8.32 17.00
CA TYR A 67 -1.74 8.50 16.85
C TYR A 67 -1.36 9.82 16.17
N ALA A 68 -0.11 10.25 16.40
CA ALA A 68 0.45 11.50 15.91
C ALA A 68 1.68 11.27 15.00
N CYS A 69 1.53 10.44 13.96
CA CYS A 69 2.61 10.17 13.01
C CYS A 69 3.02 11.45 12.25
N THR A 70 4.32 11.71 12.09
CA THR A 70 4.82 12.95 11.47
C THR A 70 4.61 13.02 9.96
N PHE A 71 4.37 11.89 9.31
CA PHE A 71 4.18 11.76 7.86
C PHE A 71 2.73 11.52 7.45
N CYS A 72 1.80 11.35 8.40
CA CYS A 72 0.43 10.91 8.11
C CYS A 72 -0.55 12.09 8.07
N ALA A 73 -1.37 12.15 7.02
CA ALA A 73 -2.42 13.16 6.88
C ALA A 73 -3.54 13.06 7.94
N PHE A 74 -3.70 11.91 8.60
CA PHE A 74 -4.71 11.71 9.66
C PHE A 74 -4.20 12.09 11.07
N SER A 75 -2.92 12.45 11.17
CA SER A 75 -2.23 12.76 12.44
C SER A 75 -2.88 13.90 13.22
N LYS A 76 -2.77 13.85 14.55
CA LYS A 76 -3.21 14.91 15.48
C LYS A 76 -2.03 15.79 15.90
N GLY A 77 -1.60 16.70 15.03
CA GLY A 77 -0.59 17.72 15.33
C GLY A 77 -1.05 19.12 14.93
N ARG A 78 -0.44 20.18 15.48
CA ARG A 78 -0.81 21.59 15.18
C ARG A 78 -0.77 21.94 13.69
N LYS A 79 0.17 21.36 12.93
CA LYS A 79 0.21 21.50 11.45
C LYS A 79 -0.78 20.58 10.72
N ALA A 80 -1.30 19.55 11.40
CA ALA A 80 -2.16 18.55 10.80
C ALA A 80 -3.63 19.00 10.77
N GLU A 81 -4.10 19.83 11.71
CA GLU A 81 -5.47 20.40 11.64
C GLU A 81 -5.72 21.18 10.35
N GLU A 82 -4.71 21.89 9.84
CA GLU A 82 -4.79 22.62 8.57
C GLU A 82 -4.81 21.69 7.33
N LEU A 83 -4.21 20.50 7.41
CA LEU A 83 -4.04 19.58 6.28
C LEU A 83 -5.06 18.42 6.24
N ARG A 84 -5.65 18.08 7.40
CA ARG A 84 -6.47 16.88 7.60
C ARG A 84 -7.94 17.06 7.23
N GLY A 85 -8.37 18.31 7.03
CA GLY A 85 -9.78 18.67 6.92
C GLY A 85 -10.57 18.35 8.19
N PRO A 86 -11.90 18.59 8.17
CA PRO A 86 -12.77 18.29 9.29
C PRO A 86 -12.66 16.82 9.71
N ALA A 87 -12.74 16.55 11.02
CA ALA A 87 -12.84 15.18 11.49
C ALA A 87 -14.16 14.57 11.01
N TYR A 88 -14.09 13.38 10.40
CA TYR A 88 -15.27 12.70 9.90
C TYR A 88 -15.25 11.22 10.21
N GLU A 89 -16.42 10.64 10.08
CA GLU A 89 -16.72 9.23 10.16
C GLU A 89 -17.86 8.99 9.17
N LEU A 90 -17.68 8.01 8.29
CA LEU A 90 -18.69 7.68 7.29
C LEU A 90 -19.74 6.79 7.93
N GLU A 91 -20.99 7.15 7.69
CA GLU A 91 -22.12 6.26 7.94
C GLU A 91 -22.03 5.01 7.05
N ARG A 92 -22.62 3.92 7.51
CA ARG A 92 -22.55 2.62 6.81
C ARG A 92 -23.23 2.68 5.46
N GLU A 93 -24.31 3.44 5.35
CA GLU A 93 -25.05 3.69 4.12
C GLU A 93 -24.17 4.36 3.07
N GLU A 94 -23.28 5.26 3.48
CA GLU A 94 -22.32 5.91 2.56
C GLU A 94 -21.24 4.91 2.11
N VAL A 95 -20.82 3.98 2.96
CA VAL A 95 -19.94 2.87 2.55
C VAL A 95 -20.65 2.00 1.52
N THR A 96 -21.89 1.58 1.77
CA THR A 96 -22.69 0.80 0.80
C THR A 96 -22.83 1.54 -0.52
N ARG A 97 -23.19 2.82 -0.50
CA ARG A 97 -23.33 3.64 -1.71
C ARG A 97 -22.02 3.71 -2.50
N ARG A 98 -20.88 3.92 -1.84
CA ARG A 98 -19.56 3.99 -2.49
C ARG A 98 -19.12 2.64 -3.05
N THR A 99 -19.46 1.54 -2.38
CA THR A 99 -19.17 0.19 -2.87
C THR A 99 -20.02 -0.14 -4.11
N ALA A 100 -21.32 0.18 -4.09
CA ALA A 100 -22.18 0.03 -5.26
C ALA A 100 -21.69 0.88 -6.44
N GLU A 101 -21.36 2.15 -6.20
CA GLU A 101 -20.78 3.03 -7.23
C GLU A 101 -19.47 2.47 -7.80
N ALA A 102 -18.63 1.84 -6.96
CA ALA A 102 -17.39 1.21 -7.42
C ALA A 102 -17.69 0.00 -8.31
N TRP A 103 -18.60 -0.87 -7.89
CA TRP A 103 -19.04 -2.03 -8.66
C TRP A 103 -19.59 -1.63 -10.03
N ASP A 104 -20.48 -0.64 -10.07
CA ASP A 104 -21.09 -0.14 -11.32
C ASP A 104 -20.04 0.43 -12.29
N ARG A 105 -18.88 0.85 -11.77
CA ARG A 105 -17.74 1.36 -12.54
C ARG A 105 -16.70 0.28 -12.88
N GLY A 106 -16.99 -0.99 -12.59
CA GLY A 106 -16.13 -2.13 -12.89
C GLY A 106 -15.02 -2.36 -11.87
N ALA A 107 -15.16 -1.86 -10.65
CA ALA A 107 -14.21 -2.15 -9.58
C ALA A 107 -14.24 -3.64 -9.22
N THR A 108 -13.06 -4.22 -9.05
CA THR A 108 -12.88 -5.61 -8.58
C THR A 108 -12.56 -5.67 -7.10
N GLU A 109 -12.24 -4.53 -6.48
CA GLU A 109 -11.87 -4.42 -5.08
C GLU A 109 -12.31 -3.08 -4.49
N VAL A 110 -12.67 -3.10 -3.21
CA VAL A 110 -12.75 -1.91 -2.37
C VAL A 110 -11.69 -1.99 -1.27
N CYS A 111 -10.92 -0.93 -1.10
CA CYS A 111 -9.91 -0.84 -0.04
C CYS A 111 -10.44 0.04 1.08
N MET A 112 -10.74 -0.59 2.22
CA MET A 112 -11.25 0.09 3.41
C MET A 112 -10.07 0.59 4.25
N GLN A 113 -9.92 1.90 4.37
CA GLN A 113 -8.82 2.53 5.09
C GLN A 113 -9.35 3.58 6.07
N GLY A 114 -8.62 3.85 7.14
CA GLY A 114 -9.04 4.88 8.08
C GLY A 114 -7.99 5.13 9.14
N GLY A 115 -8.22 6.19 9.92
CA GLY A 115 -7.48 6.40 11.15
C GLY A 115 -7.79 5.31 12.19
N ILE A 116 -6.89 5.14 13.15
CA ILE A 116 -7.08 4.24 14.29
C ILE A 116 -8.02 4.95 15.28
N HIS A 117 -9.31 4.79 15.06
CA HIS A 117 -10.36 5.45 15.83
C HIS A 117 -10.42 4.87 17.27
N PRO A 118 -10.35 5.68 18.33
CA PRO A 118 -10.25 5.19 19.71
C PRO A 118 -11.49 4.44 20.20
N SER A 119 -12.64 4.69 19.58
CA SER A 119 -13.91 4.03 19.90
C SER A 119 -14.24 2.83 19.02
N TYR A 120 -13.39 2.47 18.05
CA TYR A 120 -13.68 1.33 17.17
C TYR A 120 -13.24 0.03 17.81
N ASP A 121 -14.10 -0.97 17.66
CA ASP A 121 -13.90 -2.35 18.06
C ASP A 121 -14.09 -3.30 16.87
N GLY A 122 -14.00 -4.60 17.12
CA GLY A 122 -14.21 -5.62 16.09
C GLY A 122 -15.59 -5.54 15.43
N ASP A 123 -16.65 -5.26 16.20
CA ASP A 123 -18.02 -5.18 15.70
C ASP A 123 -18.23 -3.99 14.77
N THR A 124 -17.50 -2.90 15.01
CA THR A 124 -17.44 -1.75 14.10
C THR A 124 -16.93 -2.17 12.73
N TYR A 125 -15.79 -2.87 12.67
CA TYR A 125 -15.20 -3.36 11.41
C TYR A 125 -16.07 -4.41 10.72
N LEU A 126 -16.61 -5.38 11.46
CA LEU A 126 -17.56 -6.36 10.92
C LEU A 126 -18.79 -5.65 10.32
N GLY A 127 -19.16 -4.53 10.92
CA GLY A 127 -20.18 -3.63 10.43
C GLY A 127 -19.89 -3.04 9.05
N PHE A 128 -18.70 -2.48 8.87
CA PHE A 128 -18.25 -1.98 7.58
C PHE A 128 -18.17 -3.08 6.52
N LEU A 129 -17.69 -4.28 6.89
CA LEU A 129 -17.65 -5.43 5.98
C LEU A 129 -19.05 -5.88 5.54
N ARG A 130 -20.03 -5.86 6.45
CA ARG A 130 -21.44 -6.12 6.11
C ARG A 130 -22.01 -5.05 5.17
N ALA A 131 -21.64 -3.80 5.37
CA ALA A 131 -22.10 -2.69 4.52
C ALA A 131 -21.49 -2.69 3.11
N ALA A 132 -20.29 -3.26 2.95
CA ALA A 132 -19.58 -3.36 1.68
C ALA A 132 -19.84 -4.66 0.90
N ARG A 133 -20.65 -5.58 1.45
CA ARG A 133 -21.08 -6.80 0.77
C ARG A 133 -22.29 -6.54 -0.11
#